data_AF-A0A7S8EXU3-F1
#
_entry.id   AF-A0A7S8EXU3-F1
#
_cell.length_a   1.000
_cell.length_b   1.000
_cell.length_c   1.000
_cell.angle_alpha   90.00
_cell.angle_beta   90.00
_cell.angle_gamma   90.00
#
_symmetry.space_group_name_H-M   'P 1'
#
loop_
_entity.id
_entity.type
_entity.pdbx_description
1 polymer ?
#
loop_
_entity_poly.entity_id
_entity_poly.type
_entity_poly.pdbx_seq_one_letter_code
_entity_poly.pdbx_strand_id
1 'polypeptide(L)'
;MLLGPHLAFATNTPCSGHKGGISHCQGSTFICNDGSVSASKKNCSAEMGGSPGQALGLIGGGSSEMSPANGESECGCRNGQFCTGPRGGHYCITDSGRKSYLRN
;
A
#
# COMPACT_ATOMS: atom_id res chain seq x y z
N MET A 1 -34.12 21.44 6.12
CA MET A 1 -33.16 20.31 6.04
C MET A 1 -32.78 20.09 4.58
N LEU A 2 -31.80 20.82 4.05
CA LEU A 2 -31.34 20.61 2.67
C LEU A 2 -30.37 19.44 2.64
N LEU A 3 -30.77 18.35 1.98
CA LEU A 3 -29.89 17.25 1.56
C LEU A 3 -28.96 17.80 0.47
N GLY A 4 -27.76 18.21 0.85
CA GLY A 4 -26.70 18.57 -0.09
C GLY A 4 -26.23 17.32 -0.84
N PRO A 5 -26.00 17.39 -2.16
CA PRO A 5 -25.46 16.27 -2.92
C PRO A 5 -24.05 16.01 -2.40
N HIS A 6 -23.85 14.89 -1.69
CA HIS A 6 -22.52 14.33 -1.50
C HIS A 6 -22.01 13.90 -2.87
N LEU A 7 -21.37 14.83 -3.58
CA LEU A 7 -20.47 14.52 -4.68
C LEU A 7 -19.40 13.59 -4.08
N ALA A 8 -19.63 12.29 -4.19
CA ALA A 8 -18.62 11.29 -3.91
C ALA A 8 -17.58 11.43 -5.01
N PHE A 9 -16.67 12.39 -4.82
CA PHE A 9 -15.40 12.37 -5.53
C PHE A 9 -14.76 11.05 -5.13
N ALA A 10 -14.90 10.04 -6.00
CA ALA A 10 -14.04 8.86 -6.00
C ALA A 10 -12.65 9.32 -6.46
N THR A 11 -12.08 10.29 -5.75
CA THR A 11 -10.66 10.54 -5.75
C THR A 11 -10.06 9.19 -5.39
N ASN A 12 -9.11 8.73 -6.19
CA ASN A 12 -8.33 7.53 -5.93
C ASN A 12 -7.40 7.78 -4.73
N THR A 13 -7.98 8.26 -3.63
CA THR A 13 -7.33 8.62 -2.40
C THR A 13 -6.82 7.34 -1.81
N PRO A 14 -5.49 7.21 -1.66
CA PRO A 14 -4.91 6.02 -1.10
C PRO A 14 -5.51 5.73 0.28
N CYS A 15 -5.78 4.45 0.53
CA CYS A 15 -6.29 3.94 1.81
C CYS A 15 -7.57 4.62 2.35
N SER A 16 -8.53 4.95 1.50
CA SER A 16 -9.82 5.54 1.90
C SER A 16 -10.84 4.55 2.49
N GLY A 17 -11.85 5.09 3.17
CA GLY A 17 -12.95 4.31 3.75
C GLY A 17 -12.48 3.34 4.83
N HIS A 18 -12.85 2.06 4.70
CA HIS A 18 -12.54 1.00 5.67
C HIS A 18 -11.04 0.69 5.80
N LYS A 19 -10.19 1.20 4.90
CA LYS A 19 -8.74 1.02 4.95
C LYS A 19 -8.07 1.85 6.06
N GLY A 20 -8.75 2.88 6.57
CA GLY A 20 -8.31 3.64 7.74
C GLY A 20 -7.13 4.59 7.51
N GLY A 21 -6.86 4.99 6.26
CA GLY A 21 -5.74 5.87 5.92
C GLY A 21 -4.41 5.15 5.66
N ILE A 22 -3.43 5.91 5.20
CA ILE A 22 -2.08 5.40 4.88
C ILE A 22 -1.36 5.09 6.19
N SER A 23 -0.81 3.88 6.30
CA SER A 23 0.11 3.49 7.36
C SER A 23 1.54 3.92 7.01
N HIS A 24 2.03 3.47 5.86
CA HIS A 24 3.36 3.81 5.33
C HIS A 24 3.45 3.52 3.83
N CYS A 25 4.55 3.93 3.21
CA CYS A 25 4.89 3.57 1.84
C CYS A 25 5.82 2.37 1.82
N GLN A 26 5.55 1.43 0.91
CA GLN A 26 6.51 0.41 0.50
C GLN A 26 6.83 0.61 -0.98
N GLY A 27 7.93 1.31 -1.24
CA GLY A 27 8.22 1.83 -2.57
C GLY A 27 7.13 2.80 -3.03
N SER A 28 6.59 2.51 -4.21
CA SER A 28 5.45 3.19 -4.82
C SER A 28 4.10 2.76 -4.24
N THR A 29 4.03 1.65 -3.52
CA THR A 29 2.77 1.10 -3.00
C THR A 29 2.40 1.71 -1.65
N PHE A 30 1.13 2.09 -1.48
CA PHE A 30 0.61 2.54 -0.18
C PHE A 30 0.16 1.33 0.65
N ILE A 31 0.72 1.19 1.84
CA ILE A 31 0.25 0.24 2.84
C ILE A 31 -0.76 0.96 3.75
N CYS A 32 -1.92 0.38 3.93
CA CYS A 32 -3.02 0.95 4.68
C CYS A 32 -3.03 0.48 6.15
N ASN A 33 -3.72 1.21 7.02
CA ASN A 33 -3.81 0.86 8.45
C ASN A 33 -4.52 -0.47 8.71
N ASP A 34 -5.43 -0.89 7.82
CA ASP A 34 -6.04 -2.22 7.85
C ASP A 34 -5.09 -3.35 7.40
N GLY A 35 -3.83 -3.02 7.09
CA GLY A 35 -2.81 -3.97 6.63
C GLY A 35 -2.94 -4.36 5.16
N SER A 36 -3.82 -3.73 4.39
CA SER A 36 -3.96 -3.99 2.95
C SER A 36 -3.15 -3.02 2.09
N VAL A 37 -2.93 -3.38 0.81
CA VAL A 37 -2.35 -2.44 -0.17
C VAL A 37 -3.44 -1.55 -0.77
N SER A 38 -3.12 -0.29 -1.05
CA SER A 38 -4.06 0.59 -1.74
C SER A 38 -4.17 0.24 -3.22
N ALA A 39 -5.37 0.35 -3.77
CA ALA A 39 -5.62 0.22 -5.20
C ALA A 39 -5.29 1.51 -6.01
N SER A 40 -4.83 2.57 -5.32
CA SER A 40 -4.46 3.83 -5.97
C SER A 40 -3.29 3.62 -6.94
N LYS A 41 -3.33 4.31 -8.09
CA LYS A 41 -2.24 4.31 -9.09
C LYS A 41 -1.16 5.35 -8.79
N LYS A 42 -1.32 6.12 -7.71
CA LYS A 42 -0.34 7.12 -7.31
C LYS A 42 0.94 6.44 -6.82
N ASN A 43 2.06 7.14 -6.87
CA ASN A 43 3.31 6.66 -6.29
C ASN A 43 3.40 7.18 -4.85
N CYS A 44 3.36 6.27 -3.87
CA CYS A 44 3.41 6.60 -2.46
C CYS A 44 4.66 7.41 -2.11
N SER A 45 5.83 6.96 -2.55
CA SER A 45 7.09 7.68 -2.32
C SER A 45 7.10 9.07 -2.95
N ALA A 46 6.48 9.25 -4.12
CA ALA A 46 6.40 10.57 -4.76
C ALA A 46 5.42 11.53 -4.05
N GLU A 47 4.29 11.00 -3.56
CA GLU A 47 3.25 11.81 -2.89
C GLU A 47 3.62 12.11 -1.43
N MET A 48 4.31 11.20 -0.75
CA MET A 48 4.72 11.32 0.66
C MET A 48 6.15 11.85 0.81
N GLY A 49 6.99 11.76 -0.22
CA GLY A 49 8.40 12.20 -0.23
C GLY A 49 8.63 13.71 -0.31
N GLY A 50 7.63 14.51 0.03
CA GLY A 50 7.70 15.98 0.08
C GLY A 50 7.98 16.56 1.47
N SER A 51 8.50 15.80 2.43
CA SER A 51 8.86 16.34 3.75
C SER A 51 10.37 16.61 3.88
N PRO A 52 10.80 17.89 4.00
CA PRO A 52 12.18 18.27 4.24
C PRO A 52 12.52 17.94 5.69
N GLY A 53 13.20 16.84 5.94
CA GLY A 53 13.55 16.44 7.31
C GLY A 53 14.24 15.10 7.46
N GLN A 54 14.25 14.25 6.43
CA GLN A 54 15.01 13.01 6.43
C GLN A 54 16.33 13.22 5.69
N ALA A 55 17.17 14.08 6.26
CA ALA A 55 18.60 14.02 5.99
C ALA A 55 19.14 12.71 6.57
N LEU A 56 19.37 11.70 5.72
CA LEU A 56 20.47 10.71 5.78
C LEU A 56 20.16 9.57 4.77
N GLY A 57 20.48 9.80 3.51
CA GLY A 57 20.91 8.67 2.69
C GLY A 57 22.23 8.17 3.27
N LEU A 58 22.27 6.94 3.81
CA LEU A 58 23.46 6.06 3.89
C LEU A 58 23.30 4.70 4.60
N ILE A 59 22.12 4.24 5.05
CA ILE A 59 21.96 2.84 5.53
C ILE A 59 20.61 2.25 5.10
N GLY A 60 20.59 1.55 3.96
CA GLY A 60 19.63 0.46 3.64
C GLY A 60 18.12 0.72 3.63
N GLY A 61 17.63 1.92 3.98
CA GLY A 61 16.22 2.29 4.02
C GLY A 61 15.72 2.89 2.71
N GLY A 62 16.24 2.44 1.58
CA GLY A 62 15.62 2.73 0.30
C GLY A 62 14.20 2.19 0.36
N SER A 63 13.24 3.00 -0.08
CA SER A 63 11.84 2.65 -0.31
C SER A 63 11.77 1.38 -1.15
N SER A 64 11.94 0.25 -0.49
CA SER A 64 12.13 -1.04 -1.13
C SER A 64 10.78 -1.40 -1.69
N GLU A 65 10.69 -1.49 -3.01
CA GLU A 65 9.51 -2.01 -3.66
C GLU A 65 9.14 -3.36 -3.03
N MET A 66 7.85 -3.70 -3.10
CA MET A 66 7.43 -4.99 -2.57
C MET A 66 8.22 -6.10 -3.26
N SER A 67 8.69 -7.07 -2.49
CA SER A 67 9.56 -8.15 -2.97
C SER A 67 8.84 -9.50 -2.91
N PRO A 68 9.18 -10.47 -3.79
CA PRO A 68 8.60 -11.80 -3.71
C PRO A 68 9.00 -12.47 -2.39
N ALA A 69 8.04 -13.09 -1.70
CA ALA A 69 8.31 -13.92 -0.53
C ALA A 69 8.97 -15.23 -0.95
N ASN A 70 9.86 -15.75 -0.10
CA ASN A 70 10.50 -17.06 -0.32
C ASN A 70 9.55 -18.25 -0.04
N GLY A 71 8.40 -18.00 0.61
CA GLY A 71 7.40 -19.01 0.94
C GLY A 71 5.98 -18.44 1.02
N GLU A 72 4.97 -19.30 0.85
CA GLU A 72 3.55 -18.90 0.80
C GLU A 72 3.03 -18.29 2.11
N SER A 73 3.68 -18.61 3.23
CA SER A 73 3.34 -18.12 4.57
C SER A 73 3.96 -16.76 4.92
N GLU A 74 4.90 -16.25 4.12
CA GLU A 74 5.68 -15.05 4.46
C GLU A 74 5.26 -13.78 3.71
N CYS A 75 4.41 -13.88 2.68
CA CYS A 75 4.01 -12.73 1.85
C CYS A 75 3.02 -11.75 2.50
N GLY A 76 3.40 -11.16 3.63
CA GLY A 76 2.64 -10.14 4.34
C GLY A 76 2.77 -8.75 3.71
N CYS A 77 1.65 -8.04 3.55
CA CYS A 77 1.63 -6.69 2.98
C CYS A 77 2.49 -5.71 3.81
N ARG A 78 2.48 -5.82 5.15
CA ARG A 78 3.30 -5.00 6.05
C ARG A 78 4.79 -5.28 5.97
N ASN A 79 5.17 -6.51 5.66
CA ASN A 79 6.57 -6.90 5.50
C ASN A 79 7.12 -6.46 4.13
N GLY A 80 6.26 -5.87 3.29
CA GLY A 80 6.60 -5.54 1.93
C GLY A 80 6.89 -6.76 1.08
N GLN A 81 6.27 -7.89 1.41
CA GLN A 81 6.42 -9.12 0.65
C GLN A 81 5.13 -9.45 -0.09
N PHE A 82 5.26 -10.04 -1.28
CA PHE A 82 4.13 -10.54 -2.08
C PHE A 82 4.37 -11.98 -2.52
N CYS A 83 3.29 -12.72 -2.71
CA CYS A 83 3.25 -13.99 -3.38
C CYS A 83 2.67 -13.81 -4.79
N THR A 84 3.03 -14.69 -5.70
CA THR A 84 2.40 -14.77 -7.02
C THR A 84 1.43 -15.95 -7.03
N GLY A 85 0.16 -15.68 -7.34
CA GLY A 85 -0.87 -16.72 -7.41
C GLY A 85 -0.74 -17.59 -8.67
N PRO A 86 -1.51 -18.69 -8.76
CA PRO A 86 -1.49 -19.60 -9.91
C PRO A 86 -1.88 -18.96 -11.24
N ARG A 87 -2.51 -17.78 -11.21
CA ARG A 87 -2.88 -16.98 -12.39
C ARG A 87 -1.87 -15.87 -12.71
N GLY A 88 -0.70 -15.87 -12.07
CA GLY A 88 0.33 -14.82 -12.22
C GLY A 88 0.04 -13.52 -11.47
N GLY A 89 -1.07 -13.43 -10.74
CA GLY A 89 -1.43 -12.22 -9.98
C GLY A 89 -0.62 -12.08 -8.70
N HIS A 90 -0.01 -10.91 -8.49
CA HIS A 90 0.73 -10.58 -7.28
C HIS A 90 -0.24 -10.24 -6.15
N TYR A 91 -0.06 -10.85 -4.98
CA TYR A 91 -0.88 -10.60 -3.80
C TYR A 91 -0.05 -10.65 -2.53
N CYS A 92 -0.49 -9.96 -1.49
CA CYS A 92 0.05 -10.06 -0.16
C CYS A 92 -1.06 -10.36 0.84
N ILE A 93 -0.71 -10.85 2.01
CA ILE A 93 -1.62 -11.17 3.10
C ILE A 93 -1.71 -9.97 4.04
N THR A 94 -2.92 -9.49 4.28
CA THR A 94 -3.22 -8.44 5.26
C THR A 94 -3.15 -9.01 6.68
N ASP A 95 -3.11 -8.16 7.70
CA ASP A 95 -3.14 -8.58 9.11
C ASP A 95 -4.37 -9.44 9.46
N SER A 96 -5.50 -9.21 8.80
CA SER A 96 -6.72 -10.01 8.96
C SER A 96 -6.69 -11.35 8.22
N GLY A 97 -5.54 -11.77 7.66
CA GLY A 97 -5.39 -13.01 6.90
C GLY A 97 -6.01 -12.99 5.49
N ARG A 98 -6.50 -11.84 5.01
CA ARG A 98 -7.11 -11.70 3.68
C ARG A 98 -6.04 -11.44 2.63
N LYS A 99 -6.28 -11.88 1.39
CA LYS A 99 -5.42 -11.55 0.24
C LYS A 99 -5.73 -10.14 -0.26
N SER A 100 -4.70 -9.32 -0.42
CA SER A 100 -4.74 -8.02 -1.05
C SER A 100 -3.87 -8.06 -2.30
N TYR A 101 -4.46 -7.81 -3.47
CA TYR A 101 -3.74 -7.88 -4.73
C TYR A 101 -2.97 -6.59 -4.99
N LEU A 102 -1.72 -6.74 -5.42
CA LEU A 102 -0.89 -5.64 -5.87
C LEU A 102 -1.30 -5.26 -7.29
N ARG A 103 -1.18 -3.97 -7.60
CA ARG A 103 -1.28 -3.45 -8.96
C ARG A 103 0.13 -3.16 -9.45
N ASN A 104 0.78 -4.19 -9.98
CA ASN A 104 2.02 -4.06 -10.75
C ASN A 104 1.71 -4.10 -12.24
#